data_AF-A0A820KZ08-F1
#
_entry.id   AF-A0A820KZ08-F1
#
_cell.length_a   1.000
_cell.length_b   1.000
_cell.length_c   1.000
_cell.angle_alpha   90.00
_cell.angle_beta   90.00
_cell.angle_gamma   90.00
#
_symmetry.space_group_name_H-M   'P 1'
#
loop_
_entity.id
_entity.type
_entity.pdbx_description
1 polymer ?
#
loop_
_entity_poly.entity_id
_entity_poly.type
_entity_poly.pdbx_seq_one_letter_code
_entity_poly.pdbx_strand_id
1 'polypeptide(L)'
;LCAVVKLGALSLGNNNSEAQIMLINSVKDVALALNNLINVTKTASGKNITDPEMQKLKESAKVMVTKVTSLLRTVKMVEDKSQHEIHILESTIESITQELQIFNNGQLPTSRTTPEELIHVTKQ
;
A
#
# COMPACT_ATOMS: atom_id res chain seq x y z
N LEU A 1 -9.49 -8.83 12.11
CA LEU A 1 -9.19 -7.75 11.14
C LEU A 1 -8.25 -6.69 11.72
N CYS A 2 -8.63 -5.93 12.74
CA CYS A 2 -7.78 -4.86 13.32
C CYS A 2 -6.35 -5.29 13.67
N ALA A 3 -6.18 -6.46 14.30
CA ALA A 3 -4.85 -6.97 14.66
C ALA A 3 -3.95 -7.18 13.43
N VAL A 4 -4.50 -7.80 12.38
CA VAL A 4 -3.75 -8.09 11.13
C VAL A 4 -3.39 -6.79 10.40
N VAL A 5 -4.32 -5.83 10.29
CA VAL A 5 -4.03 -4.53 9.65
C VAL A 5 -2.99 -3.75 10.44
N LYS A 6 -3.02 -3.81 11.78
CA LYS A 6 -2.01 -3.17 12.62
C LYS A 6 -0.63 -3.78 12.41
N LEU A 7 -0.53 -5.11 12.34
CA LEU A 7 0.72 -5.79 12.02
C LEU A 7 1.22 -5.43 10.61
N GLY A 8 0.32 -5.40 9.63
CA GLY A 8 0.64 -4.99 8.25
C GLY A 8 1.11 -3.54 8.15
N ALA A 9 0.56 -2.62 8.94
CA ALA A 9 1.07 -1.25 9.01
C ALA A 9 2.48 -1.22 9.63
N LEU A 10 2.71 -1.95 10.74
CA LEU A 10 4.03 -2.01 11.37
C LEU A 10 5.11 -2.59 10.46
N SER A 11 4.77 -3.55 9.59
CA SER A 11 5.73 -4.16 8.66
C SER A 11 6.22 -3.21 7.55
N LEU A 12 5.54 -2.08 7.29
CA LEU A 12 5.98 -1.09 6.30
C LEU A 12 7.23 -0.31 6.76
N GLY A 13 7.58 -0.39 8.04
CA GLY A 13 8.70 0.34 8.63
C GLY A 13 8.42 1.84 8.79
N ASN A 14 9.21 2.50 9.63
CA ASN A 14 8.98 3.88 10.07
C ASN A 14 9.04 4.93 8.93
N ASN A 15 9.64 4.57 7.79
CA ASN A 15 9.82 5.46 6.64
C ASN A 15 8.54 5.61 5.81
N ASN A 16 7.53 4.75 6.03
CA ASN A 16 6.24 4.76 5.32
C ASN A 16 5.08 5.20 6.23
N SER A 17 5.29 6.21 7.07
CA SER A 17 4.32 6.67 8.08
C SER A 17 2.94 7.04 7.49
N GLU A 18 2.91 7.66 6.31
CA GLU A 18 1.65 8.01 5.63
C GLU A 18 0.80 6.78 5.28
N ALA A 19 1.42 5.75 4.70
CA ALA A 19 0.76 4.49 4.37
C ALA A 19 0.26 3.76 5.64
N GLN A 20 1.06 3.79 6.72
CA GLN A 20 0.64 3.26 8.02
C GLN A 20 -0.61 3.95 8.54
N ILE A 21 -0.62 5.28 8.55
CA ILE A 21 -1.75 6.08 9.01
C ILE A 21 -2.99 5.79 8.16
N MET A 22 -2.83 5.69 6.84
CA MET A 22 -3.94 5.41 5.93
C MET A 22 -4.57 4.03 6.20
N LEU A 23 -3.77 2.99 6.40
CA LEU A 23 -4.24 1.64 6.74
C LEU A 23 -4.98 1.62 8.08
N ILE A 24 -4.41 2.24 9.11
CA ILE A 24 -4.99 2.28 10.46
C ILE A 24 -6.31 3.07 10.48
N ASN A 25 -6.36 4.22 9.80
CA ASN A 25 -7.60 5.00 9.70
C ASN A 25 -8.67 4.25 8.89
N SER A 26 -8.29 3.58 7.81
CA SER A 26 -9.23 2.79 7.00
C SER A 26 -9.88 1.66 7.81
N VAL A 27 -9.11 0.95 8.64
CA VAL A 27 -9.70 -0.12 9.48
C VAL A 27 -10.51 0.43 10.65
N LYS A 28 -10.14 1.59 11.20
CA LYS A 28 -10.93 2.30 12.22
C LYS A 28 -12.30 2.68 11.66
N ASP A 29 -12.35 3.22 10.44
CA ASP A 29 -13.59 3.55 9.75
C ASP A 29 -14.50 2.34 9.54
N VAL A 30 -13.92 1.20 9.17
CA VAL A 30 -14.65 -0.07 9.05
C VAL A 30 -15.22 -0.52 10.40
N ALA A 31 -14.44 -0.41 11.48
CA ALA A 31 -14.90 -0.77 12.82
C ALA A 31 -16.08 0.11 13.29
N LEU A 32 -16.02 1.42 13.04
CA LEU A 32 -17.09 2.36 13.36
C LEU A 32 -18.35 2.07 12.54
N ALA A 33 -18.21 1.83 11.23
CA ALA A 33 -19.32 1.49 10.35
C ALA A 33 -19.98 0.16 10.77
N LEU A 34 -19.19 -0.84 11.15
CA LEU A 34 -19.69 -2.12 11.64
C LEU A 34 -20.47 -1.95 12.95
N ASN A 35 -19.94 -1.16 13.90
CA ASN A 35 -20.62 -0.89 15.16
C ASN A 35 -21.98 -0.21 14.93
N ASN A 36 -22.03 0.78 14.03
CA ASN A 36 -23.29 1.42 13.66
C ASN A 36 -24.26 0.44 12.99
N LEU A 37 -23.77 -0.39 12.06
CA LEU A 37 -24.58 -1.41 11.38
C LEU A 37 -25.19 -2.40 12.36
N ILE A 38 -24.43 -2.86 13.36
CA ILE A 38 -24.95 -3.73 14.43
C ILE A 38 -26.08 -3.03 15.19
N ASN A 39 -25.88 -1.76 15.57
CA ASN A 39 -26.87 -1.00 16.32
C ASN A 39 -28.17 -0.79 15.52
N VAL A 40 -28.07 -0.41 14.24
CA VAL A 40 -29.22 -0.23 13.36
C VAL A 40 -29.91 -1.56 13.06
N THR A 41 -29.16 -2.66 12.93
CA THR A 41 -29.76 -4.00 12.76
C THR A 41 -30.61 -4.37 13.98
N LYS A 42 -30.14 -4.05 15.19
CA LYS A 42 -30.90 -4.29 16.43
C LYS A 42 -32.22 -3.50 16.45
N THR A 43 -32.24 -2.25 15.99
CA THR A 43 -33.46 -1.43 15.98
C THR A 43 -34.42 -1.78 14.85
N ALA A 44 -33.92 -2.37 13.75
CA ALA A 44 -34.71 -2.81 12.60
C ALA A 44 -35.25 -4.24 12.73
N SER A 45 -34.66 -5.06 13.61
CA SER A 45 -35.03 -6.47 13.77
C SER A 45 -36.51 -6.65 14.11
N GLY A 46 -37.20 -7.50 13.35
CA GLY A 46 -38.63 -7.82 13.54
C GLY A 46 -39.59 -6.77 13.01
N LYS A 47 -39.10 -5.67 12.41
CA LYS A 47 -39.95 -4.64 11.79
C LYS A 47 -40.31 -4.99 10.35
N ASN A 48 -41.42 -4.44 9.87
CA ASN A 48 -41.85 -4.59 8.48
C ASN A 48 -40.83 -3.93 7.52
N ILE A 49 -40.74 -4.42 6.28
CA ILE A 49 -39.83 -3.87 5.27
C ILE A 49 -40.12 -2.40 4.90
N THR A 50 -41.34 -1.93 5.13
CA THR A 50 -41.75 -0.54 4.91
C THR A 50 -41.39 0.39 6.07
N ASP A 51 -40.94 -0.15 7.21
CA ASP A 51 -40.56 0.64 8.39
C ASP A 51 -39.33 1.53 8.09
N PRO A 52 -39.31 2.79 8.55
CA PRO A 52 -38.17 3.69 8.36
C PRO A 52 -36.83 3.13 8.88
N GLU A 53 -36.82 2.30 9.93
CA GLU A 53 -35.61 1.67 10.43
C GLU A 53 -35.02 0.67 9.43
N MET A 54 -35.86 0.04 8.60
CA MET A 54 -35.39 -0.84 7.53
C MET A 54 -34.66 -0.06 6.44
N GLN A 55 -35.05 1.20 6.18
CA GLN A 55 -34.33 2.08 5.26
C GLN A 55 -32.98 2.51 5.84
N LYS A 56 -32.93 2.84 7.14
CA LYS A 56 -31.66 3.12 7.84
C LYS A 56 -30.72 1.91 7.79
N LEU A 57 -31.24 0.69 7.91
CA LEU A 57 -30.45 -0.53 7.78
C LEU A 57 -29.82 -0.65 6.40
N LYS A 58 -30.59 -0.42 5.33
CA LYS A 58 -30.07 -0.43 3.94
C LYS A 58 -28.95 0.58 3.75
N GLU A 59 -29.13 1.82 4.20
CA GLU A 59 -28.10 2.86 4.10
C GLU A 59 -26.86 2.52 4.93
N SER A 60 -27.05 2.02 6.16
CA SER A 60 -25.92 1.62 7.01
C SER A 60 -25.13 0.45 6.41
N ALA A 61 -25.80 -0.50 5.74
CA ALA A 61 -25.15 -1.60 5.04
C ALA A 61 -24.34 -1.10 3.83
N LYS A 62 -24.89 -0.15 3.06
CA LYS A 62 -24.18 0.50 1.95
C LYS A 62 -22.92 1.24 2.43
N VAL A 63 -23.02 1.96 3.55
CA VAL A 63 -21.85 2.61 4.18
C VAL A 63 -20.80 1.58 4.56
N MET A 64 -21.19 0.46 5.17
CA MET A 64 -20.26 -0.62 5.54
C MET A 64 -19.51 -1.18 4.32
N VAL A 65 -20.23 -1.49 3.24
CA VAL A 65 -19.62 -1.97 1.97
C VAL A 65 -18.65 -0.93 1.41
N THR A 66 -19.04 0.35 1.43
CA THR A 66 -18.18 1.45 0.96
C THR A 66 -16.90 1.54 1.78
N LYS A 67 -16.98 1.47 3.11
CA LYS A 67 -15.80 1.52 3.99
C LYS A 67 -14.88 0.32 3.79
N VAL A 68 -15.42 -0.88 3.65
CA VAL A 68 -14.62 -2.08 3.32
C VAL A 68 -13.94 -1.92 1.96
N THR A 69 -14.65 -1.41 0.95
CA THR A 69 -14.08 -1.20 -0.39
C THR A 69 -12.94 -0.17 -0.34
N SER A 70 -13.09 0.92 0.42
CA SER A 70 -12.02 1.89 0.62
C SER A 70 -10.80 1.28 1.32
N LEU A 71 -11.00 0.43 2.34
CA LEU A 71 -9.89 -0.31 2.96
C LEU A 71 -9.15 -1.19 1.95
N LEU A 72 -9.86 -1.91 1.08
CA LEU A 72 -9.24 -2.75 0.05
C LEU A 72 -8.43 -1.91 -0.96
N ARG A 73 -8.92 -0.73 -1.35
CA ARG A 73 -8.14 0.19 -2.20
C ARG A 73 -6.87 0.67 -1.50
N THR A 74 -6.96 1.03 -0.22
CA THR A 74 -5.78 1.42 0.57
C THR A 74 -4.75 0.29 0.63
N VAL A 75 -5.18 -0.94 0.91
CA VAL A 75 -4.28 -2.11 0.93
C VAL A 75 -3.59 -2.30 -0.42
N LYS A 76 -4.36 -2.25 -1.51
CA LYS A 76 -3.80 -2.38 -2.86
C LYS A 76 -2.79 -1.27 -3.19
N MET A 77 -3.08 -0.03 -2.86
CA MET A 77 -2.17 1.09 -3.08
C MET A 77 -0.83 0.88 -2.36
N VAL A 78 -0.88 0.40 -1.11
CA VAL A 78 0.32 0.12 -0.32
C VAL A 78 1.12 -1.03 -0.93
N GLU A 79 0.44 -2.11 -1.34
CA GLU A 79 1.08 -3.27 -1.99
C GLU A 79 1.75 -2.88 -3.32
N ASP A 80 1.02 -2.14 -4.17
CA ASP A 80 1.52 -1.69 -5.48
C ASP A 80 2.79 -0.82 -5.31
N LYS A 81 2.85 0.04 -4.29
CA LYS A 81 4.04 0.84 -3.98
C LYS A 81 5.23 -0.05 -3.60
N SER A 82 5.03 -1.02 -2.71
CA SER A 82 6.10 -1.94 -2.31
C SER A 82 6.61 -2.78 -3.48
N GLN A 83 5.73 -3.25 -4.36
CA GLN A 83 6.13 -3.97 -5.57
C GLN A 83 6.93 -3.08 -6.53
N HIS A 84 6.53 -1.81 -6.67
CA HIS A 84 7.25 -0.84 -7.49
C HIS A 84 8.67 -0.59 -6.99
N GLU A 85 8.86 -0.43 -5.67
CA GLU A 85 10.18 -0.24 -5.06
C GLU A 85 11.11 -1.45 -5.30
N ILE A 86 10.57 -2.67 -5.18
CA ILE A 86 11.32 -3.91 -5.50
C ILE A 86 11.73 -3.93 -6.96
N HIS A 87 10.82 -3.63 -7.88
CA HIS A 87 11.10 -3.61 -9.32
C HIS A 87 12.19 -2.60 -9.71
N ILE A 88 12.21 -1.40 -9.09
CA ILE A 88 13.29 -0.43 -9.30
C ILE A 88 14.65 -1.01 -8.91
N LEU A 89 14.70 -1.70 -7.76
CA LEU A 89 15.93 -2.31 -7.27
C LEU A 89 16.40 -3.43 -8.19
N GLU A 90 15.50 -4.31 -8.64
CA GLU A 90 15.81 -5.37 -9.60
C GLU A 90 16.36 -4.80 -10.92
N SER A 91 15.75 -3.76 -11.47
CA SER A 91 16.23 -3.09 -12.68
C SER A 91 17.61 -2.44 -12.49
N THR A 92 17.88 -1.90 -11.30
CA THR A 92 19.21 -1.35 -10.96
C THR A 92 20.26 -2.45 -10.89
N ILE A 93 19.94 -3.59 -10.27
CA ILE A 93 20.81 -4.77 -10.22
C ILE A 93 21.09 -5.29 -11.64
N GLU A 94 20.06 -5.37 -12.49
CA GLU A 94 20.22 -5.80 -13.88
C GLU A 94 21.13 -4.86 -14.66
N SER A 95 20.94 -3.55 -14.51
CA SER A 95 21.78 -2.53 -15.16
C SER A 95 23.25 -2.65 -14.74
N ILE A 96 23.53 -2.82 -13.44
CA ILE A 96 24.89 -3.05 -12.94
C ILE A 96 25.47 -4.36 -13.49
N THR A 97 24.67 -5.43 -13.53
CA THR A 97 25.10 -6.74 -14.04
C THR A 97 25.48 -6.65 -15.51
N GLN A 98 24.70 -5.94 -16.33
CA GLN A 98 24.99 -5.71 -17.74
C GLN A 98 26.29 -4.90 -17.91
N GLU A 99 26.48 -3.82 -17.15
CA GLU A 99 27.70 -3.01 -17.19
C GLU A 99 28.95 -3.83 -16.81
N LEU A 100 28.84 -4.70 -15.80
CA LEU A 100 29.91 -5.62 -15.41
C LEU A 100 30.23 -6.64 -16.50
N GLN A 101 29.24 -7.16 -17.22
CA GLN A 101 29.47 -8.05 -18.35
C GLN A 101 30.20 -7.34 -19.49
N ILE A 102 29.80 -6.11 -19.82
CA ILE A 102 30.46 -5.27 -20.84
C ILE A 102 31.93 -5.03 -20.44
N PHE A 103 32.17 -4.67 -19.17
CA PHE A 103 33.51 -4.47 -18.63
C PHE A 103 34.37 -5.74 -18.72
N ASN A 104 33.85 -6.89 -18.27
CA ASN A 104 34.60 -8.16 -18.26
C ASN A 104 34.88 -8.70 -19.67
N ASN A 105 34.01 -8.42 -20.64
CA ASN A 105 34.21 -8.83 -22.02
C ASN A 105 35.26 -7.98 -22.76
N GLY A 106 35.87 -7.00 -22.09
CA GLY A 106 36.93 -6.17 -22.67
C GLY A 106 36.45 -5.28 -23.80
N GLN A 107 35.15 -4.92 -23.81
CA GLN A 107 34.59 -4.02 -24.82
C GLN A 107 35.27 -2.65 -24.69
N LEU A 108 35.79 -2.13 -25.82
CA LEU A 108 36.46 -0.84 -25.84
C LEU A 108 35.50 0.27 -25.37
N PRO A 109 35.90 1.12 -24.41
CA PRO A 109 35.10 2.26 -24.00
C PRO A 109 34.75 3.16 -25.19
N THR A 110 33.50 3.62 -25.27
CA THR A 110 33.03 4.52 -26.32
C THR A 110 33.58 5.94 -26.19
N SER A 111 34.13 6.31 -25.02
CA SER A 111 34.78 7.60 -24.79
C SER A 111 36.12 7.43 -24.04
N ARG A 112 37.05 8.36 -24.27
CA ARG A 112 38.26 8.49 -23.45
C ARG A 112 37.93 9.26 -22.18
N THR A 113 38.31 8.71 -21.04
CA THR A 113 38.16 9.33 -19.72
C THR A 113 39.54 9.61 -19.14
N THR A 114 39.67 10.68 -18.35
CA THR A 114 40.93 11.01 -17.66
C THR A 114 41.09 10.22 -16.36
N PRO A 115 42.33 9.92 -15.91
CA PRO A 115 42.57 9.32 -14.60
C PRO A 115 41.99 10.14 -13.45
N GLU A 116 41.98 11.47 -13.55
CA GLU A 116 41.41 12.39 -12.56
C GLU A 116 39.90 12.22 -12.42
N GLU A 117 39.19 12.08 -13.54
CA GLU A 117 37.75 11.79 -13.54
C GLU A 117 37.46 10.45 -12.87
N LEU A 118 38.22 9.40 -13.17
CA LEU A 118 38.05 8.08 -12.53
C LEU A 118 38.24 8.16 -10.99
N ILE A 119 39.26 8.88 -10.54
CA ILE A 119 39.51 9.13 -9.12
C ILE A 119 38.34 9.88 -8.48
N HIS A 120 37.76 10.85 -9.19
CA HIS A 120 36.60 11.59 -8.70
C HIS A 120 35.37 10.68 -8.51
N VAL A 121 35.04 9.84 -9.49
CA VAL A 121 33.86 8.96 -9.39
C VAL A 121 34.03 7.85 -8.35
N THR A 122 35.26 7.36 -8.14
CA THR A 122 35.54 6.26 -7.18
C THR A 122 35.63 6.72 -5.72
N LYS A 123 35.76 8.03 -5.47
CA LYS A 123 35.87 8.62 -4.12
C LYS A 123 34.54 9.11 -3.53
N GLN A 124 33.46 9.04 -4.30
CA GLN A 124 32.12 9.51 -3.92
C GLN A 124 31.42 8.52 -2.99
#